data_AF-A0A821BYE8-F1
#
_entry.id   AF-A0A821BYE8-F1
#
_cell.length_a   1.000
_cell.length_b   1.000
_cell.length_c   1.000
_cell.angle_alpha   90.00
_cell.angle_beta   90.00
_cell.angle_gamma   90.00
#
_symmetry.space_group_name_H-M   'P 1'
#
loop_
_entity.id
_entity.type
_entity.pdbx_description
1 polymer ?
#
loop_
_entity_poly.entity_id
_entity_poly.type
_entity_poly.pdbx_seq_one_letter_code
_entity_poly.pdbx_strand_id
1 'polypeptide(L)'
;MPILNSYSTDSFTRLEEWYTNVPRATLLNAYLIQPLSSSLSNTSPYIFGAYGTDNRFESSDVLSRWYQIDQRFKAKGIRILGFSTDCDSRDFHSMRTSLGFFANFAYGD
;
A
#
# COMPACT_ATOMS: atom_id res chain seq x y z
N MET A 1 -7.35 -1.64 5.65
CA MET A 1 -7.25 -1.55 4.18
C MET A 1 -8.58 -1.02 3.70
N PRO A 2 -8.65 -0.22 2.64
CA PRO A 2 -9.94 0.25 2.16
C PRO A 2 -10.76 -0.97 1.73
N ILE A 3 -11.98 -1.11 2.24
CA ILE A 3 -12.94 -2.11 1.81
C ILE A 3 -14.11 -1.34 1.18
N LEU A 4 -13.88 -0.84 -0.03
CA LEU A 4 -14.95 -0.41 -0.92
C LEU A 4 -14.83 -1.30 -2.17
N ASN A 5 -15.93 -1.97 -2.56
CA ASN A 5 -15.97 -2.89 -3.71
C ASN A 5 -14.97 -4.06 -3.62
N SER A 6 -14.93 -4.75 -2.47
CA SER A 6 -14.19 -6.01 -2.34
C SER A 6 -15.08 -7.18 -2.77
N TYR A 7 -14.58 -8.01 -3.68
CA TYR A 7 -15.29 -9.19 -4.19
C TYR A 7 -14.48 -10.45 -3.89
N SER A 8 -15.15 -11.49 -3.34
CA SER A 8 -14.54 -12.78 -3.05
C SER A 8 -15.48 -13.89 -3.48
N THR A 9 -15.02 -14.78 -4.36
CA THR A 9 -15.79 -15.94 -4.80
C THR A 9 -14.88 -17.11 -5.14
N ASP A 10 -15.44 -18.30 -4.99
CA ASP A 10 -14.94 -19.60 -5.45
C ASP A 10 -15.67 -20.08 -6.72
N SER A 11 -16.61 -19.31 -7.25
CA SER A 11 -17.40 -19.64 -8.44
C SER A 11 -16.92 -18.88 -9.67
N PHE A 12 -16.62 -19.64 -10.73
CA PHE A 12 -16.25 -19.06 -12.02
C PHE A 12 -17.36 -18.18 -12.61
N THR A 13 -18.62 -18.63 -12.55
CA THR A 13 -19.77 -17.88 -13.07
C THR A 13 -19.90 -16.52 -12.38
N ARG A 14 -19.71 -16.48 -11.06
CA ARG A 14 -19.78 -15.24 -10.30
C ARG A 14 -18.64 -14.29 -10.63
N LEU A 15 -17.45 -14.84 -10.93
CA LEU A 15 -16.32 -14.06 -11.40
C LEU A 15 -16.56 -13.47 -12.80
N GLU A 16 -17.15 -14.24 -13.71
CA GLU A 16 -17.54 -13.78 -15.05
C GLU A 16 -18.62 -12.67 -15.00
N GLU A 17 -19.62 -12.84 -14.14
CA GLU A 17 -20.65 -11.82 -13.88
C GLU A 17 -20.01 -10.51 -13.40
N TRP A 18 -19.07 -10.57 -12.47
CA TRP A 18 -18.38 -9.37 -11.98
C TRP A 18 -17.50 -8.73 -13.05
N TYR A 19 -16.75 -9.53 -13.80
CA TYR A 19 -15.90 -9.03 -14.88
C TYR A 19 -16.70 -8.25 -15.93
N THR A 20 -17.94 -8.66 -16.18
CA THR A 20 -18.82 -8.05 -17.17
C THR A 20 -19.56 -6.82 -16.63
N ASN A 21 -20.03 -6.87 -15.39
CA ASN A 21 -20.98 -5.88 -14.86
C ASN A 21 -20.37 -4.86 -13.88
N VAL A 22 -19.20 -5.13 -13.30
CA VAL A 22 -18.57 -4.22 -12.33
C VAL A 22 -17.74 -3.17 -13.09
N PRO A 23 -17.90 -1.87 -12.76
CA PRO A 23 -17.05 -0.82 -13.31
C PRO A 23 -15.57 -1.11 -13.04
N ARG A 24 -14.77 -1.12 -14.11
CA ARG A 24 -13.34 -1.38 -14.02
C ARG A 24 -12.61 -0.10 -13.64
N ALA A 25 -11.74 -0.18 -12.64
CA ALA A 25 -10.78 0.87 -12.38
C ALA A 25 -9.84 1.03 -13.58
N THR A 26 -9.57 2.26 -13.98
CA THR A 26 -8.62 2.56 -15.07
C THR A 26 -7.18 2.62 -14.57
N LEU A 27 -6.98 2.76 -13.25
CA LEU A 27 -5.68 2.86 -12.61
C LEU A 27 -5.53 1.78 -11.55
N LEU A 28 -4.30 1.31 -11.40
CA LEU A 28 -3.90 0.34 -10.39
C LEU A 28 -2.89 1.00 -9.46
N ASN A 29 -3.14 0.97 -8.16
CA ASN A 29 -2.12 1.29 -7.16
C ASN A 29 -1.56 -0.02 -6.61
N ALA A 30 -0.25 -0.20 -6.68
CA ALA A 30 0.45 -1.40 -6.25
C ALA A 30 1.50 -1.06 -5.19
N TYR A 31 1.55 -1.86 -4.13
CA TYR A 31 2.54 -1.76 -3.08
C TYR A 31 3.58 -2.86 -3.21
N LEU A 32 4.83 -2.43 -3.31
CA LEU A 32 5.99 -3.30 -3.41
C LEU A 32 6.81 -3.20 -2.13
N ILE A 33 7.43 -4.32 -1.75
CA ILE A 33 8.43 -4.36 -0.69
C ILE A 33 9.77 -4.82 -1.27
N GLN A 34 10.81 -4.05 -0.98
CA GLN A 34 12.19 -4.37 -1.34
C GLN A 34 12.99 -4.69 -0.07
N PRO A 35 13.53 -5.91 0.07
CA PRO A 35 14.48 -6.21 1.12
C PRO A 35 15.75 -5.37 0.99
N LEU A 36 16.26 -4.85 2.12
CA LEU A 36 17.49 -4.04 2.17
C LEU A 36 18.69 -4.80 2.76
N SER A 37 18.50 -6.05 3.19
CA SER A 37 19.61 -6.86 3.72
C SER A 37 20.66 -7.12 2.65
N SER A 38 21.94 -7.00 2.99
CA SER A 38 23.06 -7.32 2.10
C SER A 38 23.04 -8.78 1.63
N SER A 39 22.48 -9.68 2.43
CA SER A 39 22.27 -11.09 2.05
C SER A 39 21.15 -11.31 1.03
N LEU A 40 20.31 -10.30 0.78
CA LEU A 40 19.15 -10.33 -0.10
C LEU A 40 19.23 -9.27 -1.21
N SER A 41 20.42 -8.74 -1.50
CA SER A 41 20.62 -7.65 -2.45
C SER A 41 20.20 -7.97 -3.88
N ASN A 42 20.11 -9.27 -4.23
CA ASN A 42 19.68 -9.75 -5.54
C ASN A 42 18.21 -10.18 -5.56
N THR A 43 17.45 -9.92 -4.50
CA THR A 43 16.05 -10.29 -4.43
C THR A 43 15.19 -9.21 -5.07
N SER A 44 14.39 -9.60 -6.07
CA SER A 44 13.43 -8.71 -6.71
C SER A 44 12.39 -8.20 -5.71
N PRO A 45 11.84 -6.98 -5.94
CA PRO A 45 10.73 -6.48 -5.14
C PRO A 45 9.53 -7.43 -5.21
N TYR A 46 8.82 -7.57 -4.09
CA TYR A 46 7.59 -8.35 -4.02
C TYR A 46 6.37 -7.44 -3.96
N ILE A 47 5.37 -7.71 -4.80
CA ILE A 47 4.06 -7.08 -4.66
C ILE A 47 3.33 -7.77 -3.51
N PHE A 48 2.97 -7.03 -2.47
CA PHE A 48 2.23 -7.57 -1.33
C PHE A 48 0.77 -7.09 -1.29
N GLY A 49 0.40 -6.14 -2.13
CA GLY A 49 -0.97 -5.67 -2.27
C GLY A 49 -1.12 -4.75 -3.46
N ALA A 50 -2.29 -4.81 -4.09
CA ALA A 50 -2.68 -3.90 -5.15
C ALA A 50 -4.19 -3.70 -5.13
N TYR A 51 -4.65 -2.54 -5.57
CA TYR A 51 -6.08 -2.24 -5.69
C TYR A 51 -6.33 -1.28 -6.85
N GLY A 52 -7.50 -1.42 -7.46
CA GLY A 52 -7.98 -0.49 -8.48
C GLY A 52 -8.37 0.85 -7.85
N THR A 53 -8.06 1.95 -8.53
CA THR A 53 -8.41 3.30 -8.09
C THR A 53 -8.87 4.17 -9.26
N ASP A 54 -9.67 5.17 -8.94
CA ASP A 54 -10.03 6.30 -9.83
C ASP A 54 -9.12 7.52 -9.60
N ASN A 55 -8.06 7.35 -8.80
CA ASN A 55 -7.13 8.39 -8.37
C ASN A 55 -7.80 9.54 -7.60
N ARG A 56 -8.94 9.31 -6.93
CA ARG A 56 -9.63 10.30 -6.07
C ARG A 56 -9.40 10.02 -4.58
N PHE A 57 -8.14 9.82 -4.19
CA PHE A 57 -7.76 9.70 -2.79
C PHE A 57 -7.15 11.00 -2.28
N GLU A 58 -7.22 11.20 -0.97
CA GLU A 58 -6.61 12.32 -0.25
C GLU A 58 -5.33 11.88 0.46
N SER A 59 -4.50 12.85 0.88
CA SER A 59 -3.27 12.55 1.64
C SER A 59 -3.52 11.82 2.96
N SER A 60 -4.66 12.07 3.61
CA SER A 60 -5.07 11.33 4.81
C SER A 60 -5.25 9.82 4.54
N ASP A 61 -5.72 9.46 3.35
CA ASP A 61 -5.89 8.07 2.95
C ASP A 61 -4.53 7.39 2.78
N VAL A 62 -3.57 8.09 2.18
CA VAL A 62 -2.18 7.62 2.03
C VAL A 62 -1.56 7.36 3.40
N LEU A 63 -1.64 8.31 4.33
CA LEU A 63 -1.11 8.16 5.69
C LEU A 63 -1.74 6.99 6.43
N SER A 64 -3.07 6.87 6.36
CA SER A 64 -3.80 5.75 6.98
C SER A 64 -3.34 4.40 6.41
N ARG A 65 -3.09 4.32 5.09
CA ARG A 65 -2.56 3.11 4.44
C ARG A 65 -1.14 2.79 4.92
N TRP A 66 -0.24 3.77 4.94
CA TRP A 66 1.14 3.55 5.42
C TRP A 66 1.19 3.11 6.87
N TYR A 67 0.39 3.71 7.75
CA TYR A 67 0.28 3.30 9.14
C TYR A 67 -0.17 1.84 9.26
N GLN A 68 -1.21 1.44 8.54
CA GLN A 68 -1.70 0.06 8.59
C GLN A 68 -0.71 -0.94 7.99
N ILE A 69 0.01 -0.55 6.94
CA ILE A 69 1.10 -1.35 6.36
C ILE A 69 2.19 -1.55 7.42
N ASP A 70 2.69 -0.48 8.02
CA ASP A 70 3.72 -0.54 9.07
C ASP A 70 3.30 -1.44 10.24
N GLN A 71 2.08 -1.28 10.76
CA GLN A 71 1.56 -2.12 11.85
C GLN A 71 1.53 -3.62 11.47
N ARG A 72 1.11 -3.95 10.25
CA ARG A 72 1.05 -5.35 9.77
C ARG A 72 2.43 -5.96 9.57
N PHE A 73 3.41 -5.18 9.11
CA PHE A 73 4.79 -5.65 8.97
C PHE A 73 5.47 -5.80 10.34
N LYS A 74 5.28 -4.83 11.24
CA LYS A 74 5.76 -4.91 12.64
C LYS A 74 5.24 -6.14 13.36
N ALA A 75 3.96 -6.48 13.22
CA ALA A 75 3.37 -7.69 13.79
C ALA A 75 4.02 -9.00 13.28
N LYS A 76 4.71 -8.96 12.13
CA LYS A 76 5.46 -10.07 11.54
C LYS A 76 6.98 -10.00 11.82
N GLY A 77 7.41 -9.09 12.69
CA GLY A 77 8.84 -8.87 12.97
C GLY A 77 9.61 -8.20 11.82
N ILE A 78 8.92 -7.60 10.86
CA ILE A 78 9.54 -6.90 9.73
C ILE A 78 9.49 -5.40 10.01
N ARG A 79 10.66 -4.76 10.03
CA ARG A 79 10.78 -3.31 10.21
C ARG A 79 10.81 -2.61 8.85
N ILE A 80 9.90 -1.67 8.64
CA ILE A 80 9.94 -0.76 7.48
C ILE A 80 10.90 0.39 7.80
N LEU A 81 11.86 0.64 6.92
CA LEU A 81 12.83 1.74 7.07
C LEU A 81 12.38 3.01 6.34
N GLY A 82 11.56 2.88 5.30
CA GLY A 82 11.07 4.02 4.54
C GLY A 82 10.01 3.62 3.52
N PHE A 83 9.28 4.61 3.06
CA PHE A 83 8.34 4.52 1.95
C PHE A 83 8.89 5.29 0.76
N SER A 84 8.65 4.80 -0.45
CA SER A 84 8.97 5.47 -1.71
C SER A 84 7.72 5.49 -2.58
N THR A 85 7.50 6.58 -3.32
CA THR A 85 6.31 6.78 -4.17
C THR A 85 6.67 7.43 -5.51
N ASP A 86 5.70 7.50 -6.42
CA ASP A 86 5.83 8.04 -7.77
C ASP A 86 5.75 9.59 -7.86
N CYS A 87 5.97 10.27 -6.73
CA CYS A 87 6.01 11.73 -6.65
C CYS A 87 4.66 12.44 -6.92
N ASP A 88 3.50 11.77 -6.73
CA ASP A 88 2.21 12.45 -6.69
C ASP A 88 2.16 13.50 -5.56
N SER A 89 1.49 14.63 -5.79
CA SER A 89 1.43 15.75 -4.83
C SER A 89 0.84 15.34 -3.48
N ARG A 90 -0.11 14.40 -3.47
CA ARG A 90 -0.74 13.89 -2.25
C ARG A 90 0.19 12.96 -1.48
N ASP A 91 1.02 12.20 -2.20
CA ASP A 91 2.06 11.37 -1.59
C ASP A 91 3.15 12.25 -0.99
N PHE A 92 3.58 13.32 -1.67
CA PHE A 92 4.53 14.29 -1.09
C PHE A 92 3.98 14.98 0.15
N HIS A 93 2.72 15.39 0.12
CA HIS A 93 2.08 15.97 1.30
C HIS A 93 2.04 14.97 2.46
N SER A 94 1.78 13.69 2.16
CA SER A 94 1.80 12.60 3.13
C SER A 94 3.21 12.34 3.67
N MET A 95 4.24 12.32 2.82
CA MET A 95 5.63 12.21 3.22
C MET A 95 6.00 13.35 4.18
N ARG A 96 5.71 14.60 3.80
CA ARG A 96 5.97 15.78 4.63
C ARG A 96 5.29 15.68 5.98
N THR A 97 4.02 15.29 6.01
CA THR A 97 3.26 15.11 7.26
C THR A 97 3.85 13.99 8.10
N SER A 98 4.26 12.89 7.46
CA SER A 98 4.85 11.74 8.14
C SER A 98 6.29 11.96 8.63
N LEU A 99 7.05 12.90 8.06
CA LEU A 99 8.39 13.23 8.55
C LEU A 99 8.33 13.75 9.98
N GLY A 100 7.27 14.49 10.35
CA GLY A 100 7.00 14.86 11.74
C GLY A 100 6.56 13.68 12.63
N PHE A 101 6.08 12.58 12.06
CA PHE A 101 5.61 11.38 12.76
C PHE A 101 6.73 10.33 12.94
N PHE A 102 7.44 9.98 11.87
CA PHE A 102 8.53 8.98 11.89
C PHE A 102 9.83 9.50 12.52
N ALA A 103 10.12 10.81 12.46
CA ALA A 103 11.30 11.37 13.15
C ALA A 103 11.17 11.30 14.68
N ASN A 104 9.94 11.38 15.21
CA ASN A 104 9.69 11.31 16.65
C ASN A 104 9.65 9.86 17.18
N PHE A 105 9.23 8.88 16.35
CA PHE A 105 9.17 7.47 16.75
C PHE A 105 10.49 6.69 16.52
N ALA A 106 11.46 7.25 15.80
CA ALA A 106 12.78 6.62 15.63
C ALA A 106 13.65 6.67 16.90
N TYR A 107 13.25 7.46 17.91
CA TYR A 107 13.98 7.70 19.16
C TYR A 107 13.18 7.31 20.43
N GLY A 108 12.06 6.60 20.28
CA GLY A 108 11.35 6.03 21.43
C GLY A 108 11.81 4.59 21.66
N ASP A 109 12.47 4.38 22.80
CA ASP A 109 12.94 3.09 23.35
C ASP A 109 11.85 1.99 23.39
#